data_AF-A0A8H5GBE9-F1
#
_entry.id   AF-A0A8H5GBE9-F1
#
_cell.length_a   1.000
_cell.length_b   1.000
_cell.length_c   1.000
_cell.angle_alpha   90.00
_cell.angle_beta   90.00
_cell.angle_gamma   90.00
#
_symmetry.space_group_name_H-M   'P 1'
#
loop_
_entity.id
_entity.type
_entity.pdbx_description
1 polymer ?
#
loop_
_entity_poly.entity_id
_entity_poly.type
_entity_poly.pdbx_seq_one_letter_code
_entity_poly.pdbx_strand_id
1 'polypeptide(L)'
;MLGHQFAFSTAPIRKVKEVQFGILSPEEIKAYSVAKIEHPEVMDEATHKPKMGGLMDPRMGTIDRNFKCQTCGEGMAECPGHFGHIELARPVFHPGFIIKVKKILECICVNCGKLKADIVSHCLPFLYSFRSPLPNFLGALATYHGEPQTLSV
;
A
#
# COMPACT_ATOMS: atom_id res chain seq x y z
N MET A 1 16.34 -9.27 31.12
CA MET A 1 15.66 -9.12 29.81
C MET A 1 16.75 -9.07 28.75
N LEU A 2 17.09 -10.21 28.15
CA LEU A 2 18.08 -10.26 27.06
C LEU A 2 17.36 -9.77 25.79
N GLY A 3 17.49 -8.48 25.50
CA GLY A 3 16.98 -7.88 24.28
C GLY A 3 17.69 -8.47 23.07
N HIS A 4 16.95 -8.75 22.01
CA HIS A 4 17.53 -9.18 20.74
C HIS A 4 18.51 -8.11 20.26
N GLN A 5 19.79 -8.46 20.11
CA GLN A 5 20.81 -7.55 19.61
C GLN A 5 20.78 -7.62 18.07
N PHE A 6 20.35 -6.54 17.43
CA PHE A 6 20.35 -6.43 15.97
C PHE A 6 21.77 -6.20 15.45
N ALA A 7 22.00 -6.58 14.19
CA ALA A 7 23.24 -6.25 13.50
C ALA A 7 23.48 -4.73 13.46
N PHE A 8 24.75 -4.32 13.36
CA PHE A 8 25.11 -2.91 13.26
C PHE A 8 24.53 -2.30 11.97
N SER A 9 23.85 -1.16 12.10
CA SER A 9 23.37 -0.35 10.98
C SER A 9 23.86 1.08 11.13
N THR A 10 24.24 1.71 10.02
CA THR A 10 24.64 3.12 10.00
C THR A 10 23.43 4.05 10.15
N ALA A 11 22.21 3.55 9.93
CA ALA A 11 20.99 4.34 10.03
C ALA A 11 20.72 4.78 11.49
N PRO A 12 20.39 6.06 11.74
CA PRO A 12 20.12 6.54 13.08
C PRO A 12 18.81 5.99 13.62
N ILE A 13 18.82 5.51 14.87
CA ILE A 13 17.63 5.01 15.55
C ILE A 13 16.67 6.18 15.81
N ARG A 14 15.42 6.05 15.33
CA ARG A 14 14.34 7.01 15.58
C ARG A 14 13.08 6.27 16.03
N LYS A 15 12.29 6.92 16.88
CA LYS A 15 10.97 6.40 17.29
C LYS A 15 9.90 6.83 16.29
N VAL A 16 8.96 5.94 15.97
CA VAL A 16 7.80 6.24 15.15
C VAL A 16 6.94 7.28 15.87
N LYS A 17 6.62 8.39 15.20
CA LYS A 17 5.79 9.47 15.74
C LYS A 17 4.33 9.34 15.31
N GLU A 18 4.11 9.02 14.04
CA GLU A 18 2.80 9.00 13.40
C GLU A 18 2.72 7.88 12.37
N VAL A 19 1.51 7.45 12.04
CA VAL A 19 1.23 6.42 11.02
C VAL A 19 0.26 7.01 10.00
N GLN A 20 0.71 7.11 8.75
CA GLN A 20 -0.11 7.59 7.64
C GLN A 20 -0.74 6.40 6.91
N PHE A 21 -2.07 6.42 6.78
CA PHE A 21 -2.81 5.46 5.97
C PHE A 21 -3.00 6.01 4.56
N GLY A 22 -2.84 5.15 3.56
CA GLY A 22 -2.99 5.50 2.16
C GLY A 22 -3.33 4.28 1.32
N ILE A 23 -3.61 4.52 0.04
CA ILE A 23 -3.78 3.47 -0.97
C ILE A 23 -2.54 3.55 -1.87
N LEU A 24 -1.89 2.41 -2.10
CA LEU A 24 -0.75 2.33 -2.99
C LEU A 24 -1.20 2.43 -4.45
N SER A 25 -0.58 3.33 -5.20
CA SER A 25 -0.77 3.43 -6.65
C SER A 25 -0.07 2.28 -7.38
N PRO A 26 -0.54 1.86 -8.57
CA PRO A 26 0.13 0.84 -9.37
C PRO A 26 1.59 1.17 -9.68
N GLU A 27 1.91 2.46 -9.88
CA GLU A 27 3.25 2.96 -10.14
C GLU A 27 4.17 2.78 -8.92
N GLU A 28 3.68 3.11 -7.72
CA GLU A 28 4.42 2.89 -6.46
C GLU A 28 4.65 1.41 -6.17
N ILE A 29 3.64 0.55 -6.41
CA ILE A 29 3.78 -0.90 -6.23
C ILE A 29 4.90 -1.44 -7.13
N LYS A 30 4.95 -0.99 -8.40
CA LYS A 30 6.02 -1.36 -9.33
C LYS A 30 7.37 -0.81 -8.90
N ALA A 31 7.43 0.44 -8.42
CA ALA A 31 8.67 1.07 -7.98
C ALA A 31 9.28 0.44 -6.71
N TYR A 32 8.45 0.00 -5.77
CA TYR A 32 8.91 -0.70 -4.55
C TYR A 32 9.24 -2.16 -4.80
N SER A 33 8.76 -2.74 -5.90
CA SER A 33 8.89 -4.16 -6.13
C SER A 33 10.27 -4.55 -6.66
N VAL A 34 10.83 -5.61 -6.09
CA VAL A 34 12.14 -6.16 -6.51
C VAL A 34 12.02 -7.28 -7.55
N ALA A 35 10.82 -7.83 -7.72
CA ALA A 35 10.57 -8.97 -8.60
C ALA A 35 9.16 -8.91 -9.19
N LYS A 36 9.07 -9.09 -10.50
CA LYS A 36 7.82 -9.39 -11.19
C LYS A 36 7.61 -10.91 -11.13
N ILE A 37 6.43 -11.32 -10.66
CA ILE A 37 6.07 -12.72 -10.52
C ILE A 37 5.23 -13.13 -11.72
N GLU A 38 5.75 -14.08 -12.49
CA GLU A 38 5.18 -14.55 -13.76
C GLU A 38 4.83 -16.03 -13.70
N HIS A 39 5.49 -16.77 -12.79
CA HIS A 39 5.37 -18.20 -12.67
C HIS A 39 4.70 -18.59 -11.36
N PRO A 40 3.67 -19.46 -11.38
CA PRO A 40 3.08 -19.98 -10.15
C PRO A 40 3.99 -21.03 -9.49
N GLU A 41 4.92 -21.62 -10.24
CA GLU A 41 5.82 -22.65 -9.70
C GLU A 41 6.84 -22.05 -8.73
N VAL A 42 7.11 -22.79 -7.66
CA VAL A 42 7.98 -22.37 -6.55
C VAL A 42 9.44 -22.74 -6.82
N MET A 43 9.67 -23.94 -7.33
CA MET A 43 10.98 -24.51 -7.62
C MET A 43 11.09 -24.84 -9.11
N ASP A 44 12.31 -24.78 -9.62
CA ASP A 44 12.66 -25.27 -10.95
C ASP A 44 12.77 -26.80 -10.93
N GLU A 45 12.10 -27.47 -11.87
CA GLU A 45 12.04 -28.94 -11.94
C GLU A 45 13.40 -29.59 -12.26
N ALA A 46 14.27 -28.89 -13.01
CA ALA A 46 15.56 -29.43 -13.42
C ALA A 46 16.64 -29.24 -12.34
N THR A 47 16.60 -28.10 -11.64
CA THR A 47 17.66 -27.74 -10.69
C THR A 47 17.27 -27.90 -9.23
N HIS A 48 15.99 -28.11 -8.93
CA HIS A 48 15.42 -28.11 -7.57
C HIS A 48 15.76 -26.85 -6.75
N LYS A 49 16.04 -25.73 -7.44
CA LYS A 49 16.29 -24.42 -6.83
C LYS A 49 15.07 -23.52 -6.94
N PRO A 50 14.95 -22.49 -6.09
CA PRO A 50 13.85 -21.54 -6.22
C PRO A 50 13.82 -20.89 -7.60
N LYS A 51 12.63 -20.88 -8.20
CA LYS A 51 12.44 -20.39 -9.57
C LYS A 51 12.47 -18.86 -9.59
N MET A 52 13.29 -18.28 -10.47
CA MET A 52 13.28 -16.84 -10.72
C MET A 52 11.94 -16.42 -11.34
N GLY A 53 11.34 -15.33 -10.84
CA GLY A 53 10.00 -14.91 -11.22
C GLY A 53 8.88 -15.83 -10.70
N GLY A 54 9.22 -16.77 -9.81
CA GLY A 54 8.29 -17.63 -9.09
C GLY A 54 7.95 -17.10 -7.70
N LEU A 55 7.07 -17.80 -6.98
CA LEU A 55 6.61 -17.36 -5.65
C LEU A 55 7.71 -17.35 -4.56
N MET A 56 8.79 -18.11 -4.75
CA MET A 56 9.96 -18.15 -3.87
C MET A 56 11.17 -17.48 -4.52
N ASP A 57 10.95 -16.44 -5.33
CA ASP A 57 12.04 -15.70 -5.95
C ASP A 57 13.04 -15.23 -4.87
N PRO A 58 14.33 -15.63 -4.95
CA PRO A 58 15.34 -15.31 -3.93
C PRO A 58 15.55 -13.80 -3.68
N ARG A 59 15.11 -12.94 -4.59
CA ARG A 59 15.11 -11.48 -4.40
C ARG A 59 14.09 -11.02 -3.36
N MET A 60 12.99 -11.76 -3.19
CA MET A 60 11.95 -11.44 -2.20
C MET A 60 12.31 -11.88 -0.78
N GLY A 61 13.32 -12.74 -0.64
CA GLY A 61 13.78 -13.29 0.63
C GLY A 61 14.18 -14.76 0.49
N THR A 62 14.68 -15.35 1.57
CA THR A 62 15.03 -16.77 1.63
C THR A 62 14.53 -17.37 2.93
N ILE A 63 13.99 -18.59 2.85
CA ILE A 63 13.62 -19.41 4.01
C ILE A 63 14.70 -20.42 4.39
N ASP A 64 15.71 -20.58 3.53
CA ASP A 64 16.80 -21.52 3.74
C ASP A 64 17.99 -20.78 4.36
N ARG A 65 18.58 -21.39 5.38
CA ARG A 65 19.74 -20.87 6.12
C ARG A 65 21.02 -20.87 5.28
N ASN A 66 21.09 -21.74 4.26
CA ASN A 66 22.25 -21.85 3.37
C ASN A 66 22.25 -20.81 2.26
N PHE A 67 21.09 -20.19 2.00
CA PHE A 67 20.94 -19.17 0.98
C PHE A 67 20.82 -17.79 1.62
N LYS A 68 21.25 -16.78 0.87
CA LYS A 68 21.12 -15.37 1.24
C LYS A 68 20.13 -14.70 0.30
N CYS A 69 19.43 -13.68 0.79
CA CYS A 69 18.54 -12.89 -0.04
C CYS A 69 19.35 -12.16 -1.12
N GLN A 70 18.90 -12.20 -2.38
CA GLN A 70 19.60 -11.57 -3.49
C GLN A 70 19.46 -10.03 -3.52
N THR A 71 18.54 -9.46 -2.73
CA THR A 71 18.31 -8.01 -2.68
C THR A 71 19.16 -7.34 -1.58
N CYS A 72 19.05 -7.80 -0.34
CA CYS A 72 19.79 -7.20 0.79
C CYS A 72 21.07 -7.95 1.17
N GLY A 73 21.28 -9.18 0.69
CA GLY A 73 22.42 -10.01 1.05
C GLY A 73 22.34 -10.66 2.44
N GLU A 74 21.28 -10.39 3.19
CA GLU A 74 21.09 -10.93 4.54
C GLU A 74 20.47 -12.33 4.54
N GLY A 75 20.68 -13.04 5.65
CA GLY A 75 20.08 -14.35 5.90
C GLY A 75 18.64 -14.27 6.43
N MET A 76 18.04 -15.43 6.68
CA MET A 76 16.64 -15.57 7.11
C MET A 76 16.28 -14.77 8.38
N ALA A 77 17.21 -14.58 9.32
CA ALA A 77 16.94 -13.92 10.60
C ALA A 77 16.93 -12.38 10.52
N GLU A 78 17.78 -11.80 9.67
CA GLU A 78 17.97 -10.35 9.59
C GLU A 78 17.24 -9.73 8.38
N CYS A 79 16.92 -10.54 7.36
CA CYS A 79 16.20 -10.07 6.18
C CYS A 79 14.72 -9.79 6.53
N PRO A 80 14.20 -8.56 6.32
CA PRO A 80 12.79 -8.23 6.57
C PRO A 80 11.85 -8.77 5.47
N GLY A 81 12.40 -9.26 4.36
CA GLY A 81 11.65 -9.58 3.15
C GLY A 81 11.48 -8.37 2.23
N HIS A 82 11.28 -8.64 0.95
CA HIS A 82 11.11 -7.62 -0.08
C HIS A 82 9.88 -7.89 -0.92
N PHE A 83 9.13 -6.83 -1.24
CA PHE A 83 7.88 -6.96 -1.98
C PHE A 83 8.12 -7.34 -3.45
N GLY A 84 7.39 -8.35 -3.91
CA GLY A 84 7.17 -8.64 -5.32
C GLY A 84 5.87 -8.01 -5.81
N HIS A 85 5.64 -8.03 -7.12
CA HIS A 85 4.35 -7.67 -7.70
C HIS A 85 3.93 -8.66 -8.78
N ILE A 86 2.61 -8.84 -8.91
CA ILE A 86 1.99 -9.57 -10.02
C ILE A 86 1.30 -8.53 -10.89
N GLU A 87 1.61 -8.55 -12.18
CA GLU A 87 0.95 -7.69 -13.16
C GLU A 87 -0.35 -8.35 -13.61
N LEU A 88 -1.48 -7.72 -13.27
CA LEU A 88 -2.80 -8.21 -13.67
C LEU A 88 -3.05 -7.90 -15.13
N ALA A 89 -3.57 -8.88 -15.88
CA ALA A 89 -3.91 -8.71 -17.29
C ALA A 89 -5.06 -7.69 -17.53
N ARG A 90 -5.90 -7.45 -16.51
CA ARG A 90 -7.03 -6.52 -16.55
C ARG A 90 -7.22 -5.86 -15.18
N PRO A 91 -7.82 -4.65 -15.11
CA PRO A 91 -8.15 -4.03 -13.84
C PRO A 91 -9.18 -4.88 -13.09
N VAL A 92 -8.96 -5.04 -11.78
CA VAL A 92 -9.84 -5.79 -10.88
C VAL A 92 -10.26 -4.88 -9.73
N PHE A 93 -11.54 -4.90 -9.37
CA PHE A 93 -12.02 -4.14 -8.21
C PHE A 93 -11.54 -4.79 -6.92
N HIS A 94 -10.96 -3.98 -6.04
CA HIS A 94 -10.61 -4.43 -4.70
C HIS A 94 -11.91 -4.69 -3.89
N PRO A 95 -12.12 -5.90 -3.34
CA PRO A 95 -13.38 -6.27 -2.71
C PRO A 95 -13.72 -5.38 -1.50
N GLY A 96 -12.70 -4.93 -0.74
CA GLY A 96 -12.89 -4.01 0.38
C GLY A 96 -13.33 -2.59 -0.01
N PHE A 97 -13.20 -2.20 -1.30
CA PHE A 97 -13.56 -0.87 -1.78
C PHE A 97 -14.79 -0.84 -2.70
N ILE A 98 -15.37 -2.00 -3.04
CA ILE A 98 -16.47 -2.07 -4.01
C ILE A 98 -17.68 -1.20 -3.64
N ILE A 99 -18.04 -1.16 -2.35
CA ILE A 99 -19.15 -0.35 -1.84
C ILE A 99 -18.83 1.15 -1.97
N LYS A 100 -17.57 1.54 -1.69
CA LYS A 100 -17.14 2.95 -1.80
C LYS A 100 -17.09 3.39 -3.27
N VAL A 101 -16.56 2.54 -4.16
CA VAL A 101 -16.52 2.80 -5.60
C VAL A 101 -17.95 2.98 -6.14
N LYS A 102 -18.89 2.11 -5.76
CA LYS A 102 -20.30 2.26 -6.14
C LYS A 102 -20.88 3.61 -5.71
N LYS A 103 -20.70 4.00 -4.44
CA LYS A 103 -21.17 5.30 -3.95
C LYS A 103 -20.56 6.48 -4.70
N ILE A 104 -19.26 6.41 -5.03
CA ILE A 104 -18.58 7.46 -5.81
C ILE A 104 -19.20 7.57 -7.21
N LEU A 105 -19.46 6.44 -7.88
CA LEU A 105 -20.10 6.41 -9.19
C LEU A 105 -21.55 6.93 -9.16
N GLU A 106 -22.26 6.75 -8.05
CA GLU A 106 -23.59 7.35 -7.85
C GLU A 106 -23.51 8.88 -7.74
N CYS A 107 -22.46 9.42 -7.09
CA CYS A 107 -22.22 10.86 -6.90
C CYS A 107 -21.76 11.61 -8.15
N ILE A 108 -21.10 10.94 -9.11
CA ILE A 108 -20.53 11.59 -10.30
C ILE A 108 -21.31 11.26 -11.57
N CYS A 109 -21.30 12.17 -12.54
CA CYS A 109 -21.77 11.90 -13.89
C CYS A 109 -20.74 11.01 -14.59
N VAL A 110 -21.13 9.81 -15.00
CA VAL A 110 -20.24 8.83 -15.67
C VAL A 110 -19.73 9.29 -17.04
N ASN A 111 -20.36 10.29 -17.65
CA ASN A 111 -19.95 10.80 -18.95
C ASN A 111 -18.94 11.96 -18.86
N CYS A 112 -19.11 12.88 -17.89
CA CYS A 112 -18.27 14.08 -17.79
C CYS A 112 -17.42 14.15 -16.52
N GLY A 113 -17.53 13.19 -15.61
CA GLY A 113 -16.79 13.13 -14.34
C GLY A 113 -17.17 14.18 -13.30
N LYS A 114 -18.11 15.09 -13.61
CA LYS A 114 -18.55 16.14 -12.69
C LYS A 114 -19.43 15.57 -11.58
N LEU A 115 -19.33 16.16 -10.39
CA LEU A 115 -20.22 15.87 -9.28
C LEU A 115 -21.66 16.25 -9.65
N LYS A 116 -22.64 15.39 -9.30
CA LYS A 116 -24.08 15.65 -9.53
C LYS A 116 -24.70 16.61 -8.52
N ALA A 117 -23.92 17.11 -7.57
CA ALA A 117 -24.36 18.04 -6.54
C ALA A 117 -23.80 19.43 -6.82
N ASP A 118 -24.68 20.43 -6.80
CA ASP A 118 -24.30 21.84 -6.84
C ASP A 118 -24.10 22.36 -5.42
N ILE A 119 -23.18 23.32 -5.26
CA ILE A 119 -22.84 23.94 -3.97
C ILE A 119 -24.04 24.71 -3.37
N VAL A 120 -25.02 25.03 -4.21
CA VAL A 120 -26.16 25.92 -3.90
C VAL A 120 -27.44 25.15 -3.57
N SER A 121 -27.55 23.88 -3.99
CA SER A 121 -28.76 23.10 -3.72
C SER A 121 -28.64 22.37 -2.37
N HIS A 122 -29.71 22.43 -1.57
CA HIS A 122 -29.86 21.83 -0.23
C HIS A 122 -29.76 20.28 -0.19
N CYS A 123 -29.02 19.65 -1.09
CA CYS A 123 -28.82 18.20 -1.19
C CYS A 123 -27.43 17.75 -0.66
N LEU A 124 -26.90 18.51 0.31
CA LEU A 124 -25.69 18.16 1.07
C LEU A 124 -25.72 16.84 1.90
N PRO A 125 -26.85 16.18 2.25
CA PRO A 125 -26.82 15.02 3.13
C PRO A 125 -25.95 13.85 2.64
N PHE A 126 -25.82 13.66 1.32
CA PHE A 126 -25.08 12.52 0.75
C PHE A 126 -23.56 12.71 0.81
N LEU A 127 -23.05 13.95 0.67
CA LEU A 127 -21.63 14.26 0.78
C LEU A 127 -21.11 14.16 2.23
N TYR A 128 -21.95 14.48 3.22
CA TYR A 128 -21.60 14.32 4.63
C TYR A 128 -21.41 12.85 5.03
N SER A 129 -22.03 11.88 4.34
CA SER A 129 -21.81 10.45 4.60
C SER A 129 -20.41 9.96 4.19
N PHE A 130 -19.71 10.66 3.30
CA PHE A 130 -18.29 10.38 3.00
C PHE A 130 -17.35 10.96 4.06
N ARG A 131 -17.79 11.97 4.83
CA ARG A 131 -16.99 12.64 5.86
C ARG A 131 -16.95 11.88 7.19
N SER A 132 -17.72 10.79 7.33
CA SER A 132 -17.76 9.97 8.54
C SER A 132 -17.49 8.49 8.27
N PRO A 133 -16.24 8.01 8.44
CA PRO A 133 -15.95 6.59 8.44
C PRO A 133 -16.07 5.93 9.83
N LEU A 134 -16.46 6.64 10.90
CA LEU A 134 -16.57 6.03 12.23
C LEU A 134 -17.92 6.37 12.89
N PRO A 135 -18.76 5.36 13.17
CA PRO A 135 -19.93 5.54 14.03
C PRO A 135 -19.59 5.88 15.49
N ASN A 136 -18.33 5.80 15.95
CA ASN A 136 -17.96 5.89 17.37
C ASN A 136 -16.66 6.68 17.67
N PHE A 137 -16.40 7.79 17.00
CA PHE A 137 -15.37 8.75 17.42
C PHE A 137 -15.94 10.17 17.41
N LEU A 138 -16.90 10.41 18.30
CA LEU A 138 -17.37 11.76 18.61
C LEU A 138 -16.29 12.45 19.45
N GLY A 139 -15.48 13.33 18.84
CA GLY A 139 -14.65 14.27 19.59
C GLY A 139 -13.19 14.43 19.16
N ALA A 140 -12.92 14.72 17.89
CA ALA A 140 -11.73 15.47 17.51
C ALA A 140 -11.90 16.00 16.08
N LEU A 141 -11.54 17.26 15.85
CA LEU A 141 -11.46 17.92 14.53
C LEU A 141 -12.78 18.43 13.93
N ALA A 142 -13.59 19.08 14.76
CA ALA A 142 -14.30 20.28 14.31
C ALA A 142 -13.35 21.48 14.50
N THR A 143 -12.59 21.86 13.46
CA THR A 143 -12.04 23.21 13.17
C THR A 143 -10.88 23.07 12.18
N TYR A 144 -11.19 23.08 10.89
CA TYR A 144 -10.31 23.68 9.89
C TYR A 144 -11.22 24.46 8.96
N HIS A 145 -11.58 25.66 9.41
CA HIS A 145 -11.98 26.74 8.52
C HIS A 145 -10.73 27.14 7.74
N GLY A 146 -10.90 27.30 6.42
CA GLY A 146 -9.80 27.67 5.54
C GLY A 146 -9.24 29.05 5.86
N GLU A 147 -7.93 29.16 5.69
CA GLU A 147 -7.24 30.43 5.47
C GLU A 147 -6.17 30.17 4.38
N PRO A 148 -6.12 30.98 3.31
CA PRO A 148 -5.17 30.80 2.23
C PRO A 148 -3.85 31.49 2.62
N GLN A 149 -2.78 30.73 2.84
CA GLN A 149 -1.45 31.32 2.97
C GLN A 149 -0.56 30.91 1.80
N THR A 150 -0.27 31.94 1.01
CA THR A 150 0.68 32.07 -0.09
C THR A 150 2.03 31.42 0.22
N LEU A 151 2.48 30.54 -0.69
CA LEU A 151 3.86 30.06 -0.74
C LEU A 151 4.76 31.17 -1.33
N SER A 152 5.47 31.84 -0.43
CA SER A 152 6.72 32.55 -0.71
C SER A 152 7.60 32.34 0.52
N VAL A 153 8.56 31.40 0.48
CA VAL A 153 10.01 31.54 0.24
C VAL A 153 10.59 30.13 0.26
#